data_AF-A0A4R2FIA8-F1
#
_entry.id   AF-A0A4R2FIA8-F1
#
_cell.length_a   1.000
_cell.length_b   1.000
_cell.length_c   1.000
_cell.angle_alpha   90.00
_cell.angle_beta   90.00
_cell.angle_gamma   90.00
#
_symmetry.space_group_name_H-M   'P 1'
#
loop_
_entity.id
_entity.type
_entity.pdbx_description
1 polymer ?
#
loop_
_entity_poly.entity_id
_entity_poly.type
_entity_poly.pdbx_seq_one_letter_code
_entity_poly.pdbx_strand_id
1 'polypeptide(L)'
;MICPNCGKAIKVEAITQQRGSGFSAQIQCPHCLVWLGRTPWLLKVKMVSFYLLLLSGGMLWLWPETRHLGIPLAILILITLLMSHLMDQLKVIERPPRKDDGEQRQKYR
;
A
#
# COMPACT_ATOMS: atom_id res chain seq x y z
N MET A 1 5.06 7.04 10.50
CA MET A 1 4.44 5.69 10.45
C MET A 1 4.99 4.85 11.58
N ILE A 2 4.23 3.88 12.11
CA ILE A 2 4.65 3.05 13.25
C ILE A 2 4.98 1.65 12.76
N CYS A 3 6.05 1.05 13.29
CA CYS A 3 6.39 -0.34 13.01
C CYS A 3 5.45 -1.28 13.78
N PRO A 4 4.72 -2.20 13.12
CA PRO A 4 3.87 -3.18 13.80
C PRO A 4 4.67 -4.18 14.66
N ASN A 5 5.97 -4.37 14.37
CA ASN A 5 6.81 -5.31 15.13
C ASN A 5 7.41 -4.67 16.40
N CYS A 6 8.01 -3.48 16.29
CA CYS A 6 8.70 -2.84 17.42
C CYS A 6 7.93 -1.69 18.07
N GLY A 7 6.78 -1.29 17.54
CA GLY A 7 5.96 -0.19 18.07
C GLY A 7 6.58 1.21 17.95
N LYS A 8 7.82 1.32 17.44
CA LYS A 8 8.51 2.61 17.29
C LYS A 8 8.06 3.34 16.03
N ALA A 9 8.00 4.67 16.12
CA ALA A 9 7.75 5.53 14.98
C ALA A 9 8.97 5.53 14.05
N ILE A 10 8.75 5.20 12.77
CA ILE A 10 9.74 5.25 11.71
C ILE A 10 9.67 6.63 11.06
N LYS A 11 10.79 7.35 11.09
CA LYS A 11 11.00 8.56 10.27
C LYS A 11 11.40 8.15 8.86
N VAL A 12 10.83 8.80 7.85
CA VAL A 12 11.10 8.48 6.43
C VAL A 12 12.57 8.72 6.08
N GLU A 13 13.18 9.74 6.67
CA GLU A 13 14.60 10.10 6.50
C GLU A 13 15.56 9.03 7.05
N ALA A 14 15.12 8.21 8.00
CA ALA A 14 15.96 7.17 8.62
C ALA A 14 15.96 5.85 7.82
N ILE A 15 15.25 5.79 6.68
CA ILE A 15 15.13 4.59 5.86
C ILE A 15 16.31 4.54 4.90
N THR A 16 17.30 3.72 5.21
CA THR A 16 18.51 3.53 4.38
C THR A 16 18.33 2.46 3.31
N GLN A 17 17.36 1.57 3.46
CA GLN A 17 17.14 0.40 2.60
C GLN A 17 15.66 0.33 2.19
N GLN A 18 15.42 0.62 0.92
CA GLN A 18 14.13 0.45 0.26
C GLN A 18 14.27 -0.59 -0.85
N ARG A 19 13.33 -1.54 -0.92
CA ARG A 19 13.34 -2.64 -1.89
C ARG A 19 12.04 -2.66 -2.67
N GLY A 20 12.14 -2.83 -3.99
CA GLY A 20 10.98 -2.77 -4.88
C GLY A 20 10.54 -1.34 -5.21
N SER A 21 9.90 -1.18 -6.36
CA SER A 21 9.42 0.11 -6.88
C SER A 21 7.90 0.14 -6.97
N GLY A 22 7.31 1.31 -6.74
CA GLY A 22 5.87 1.53 -6.88
C GLY A 22 5.02 0.83 -5.81
N PHE A 23 4.04 0.05 -6.25
CA PHE A 23 2.98 -0.54 -5.41
C PHE A 23 3.45 -1.65 -4.47
N SER A 24 4.61 -2.26 -4.73
CA SER A 24 5.23 -3.30 -3.91
C SER A 24 6.50 -2.82 -3.21
N ALA A 25 6.62 -1.51 -2.97
CA ALA A 25 7.72 -0.95 -2.20
C ALA A 25 7.71 -1.54 -0.77
N GLN A 26 8.85 -2.11 -0.40
CA GLN A 26 9.15 -2.64 0.92
C GLN A 26 10.19 -1.73 1.54
N ILE A 27 9.98 -1.37 2.80
CA ILE A 27 10.90 -0.55 3.58
C ILE A 27 11.44 -1.37 4.73
N GLN A 28 12.74 -1.25 5.00
CA GLN A 28 13.31 -1.85 6.18
C GLN A 28 13.14 -0.92 7.39
N CYS A 29 12.67 -1.44 8.52
CA CYS A 29 12.62 -0.66 9.75
C CYS A 29 14.05 -0.43 10.28
N PRO A 30 14.48 0.82 10.55
CA PRO A 30 15.84 1.10 11.04
C PRO A 30 16.09 0.60 12.46
N HIS A 31 15.03 0.31 13.24
CA HIS A 31 15.16 -0.14 14.63
C HIS A 31 15.22 -1.65 14.78
N CYS A 32 14.35 -2.39 14.09
CA CYS A 32 14.26 -3.85 14.21
C CYS A 32 14.77 -4.60 12.99
N LEU A 33 15.21 -3.89 11.94
CA LEU A 33 15.77 -4.43 10.71
C LEU A 33 14.83 -5.39 9.94
N VAL A 34 13.55 -5.43 10.32
CA VAL A 34 12.50 -6.20 9.68
C VAL A 34 12.01 -5.49 8.42
N TRP A 35 11.64 -6.26 7.40
CA TRP A 35 11.03 -5.75 6.18
C TRP A 35 9.53 -5.53 6.38
N LEU A 36 9.08 -4.32 6.07
CA LEU A 36 7.67 -3.94 6.10
C LEU A 36 7.24 -3.64 4.68
N GLY A 37 6.06 -4.09 4.30
CA GLY A 37 5.47 -3.71 3.02
C GLY A 37 3.97 -3.44 3.16
N ARG A 38 3.42 -2.86 2.09
CA ARG A 38 1.98 -2.64 1.95
C ARG A 38 1.39 -3.69 1.03
N THR A 39 0.09 -3.95 1.19
CA THR A 39 -0.64 -4.81 0.26
C THR A 39 -0.87 -4.05 -1.04
N PRO A 40 -0.28 -4.47 -2.19
CA PRO A 40 -0.41 -3.74 -3.45
C PRO A 40 -1.85 -3.65 -3.93
N TRP A 41 -2.69 -4.65 -3.57
CA TRP A 41 -4.12 -4.65 -3.88
C TRP A 41 -4.87 -3.47 -3.24
N LEU A 42 -4.68 -3.22 -1.95
CA LEU A 42 -5.35 -2.13 -1.23
C LEU A 42 -4.96 -0.76 -1.80
N LEU A 43 -3.69 -0.61 -2.18
CA LEU A 43 -3.20 0.62 -2.81
C LEU A 43 -3.85 0.85 -4.18
N LYS A 44 -4.02 -0.22 -4.98
CA LYS A 44 -4.74 -0.16 -6.28
C LYS A 44 -6.21 0.21 -6.09
N VAL A 45 -6.91 -0.44 -5.16
CA VAL A 45 -8.32 -0.14 -4.86
C VAL A 45 -8.48 1.32 -4.43
N LYS A 46 -7.60 1.82 -3.55
CA LYS A 46 -7.59 3.23 -3.14
C LYS A 46 -7.47 4.18 -4.33
N MET A 47 -6.53 3.90 -5.25
CA MET A 47 -6.36 4.73 -6.44
C MET A 47 -7.59 4.69 -7.34
N VAL A 48 -8.13 3.50 -7.62
CA VAL A 48 -9.32 3.33 -8.48
C VAL A 48 -10.53 4.04 -7.88
N SER A 49 -10.81 3.86 -6.58
CA SER A 49 -11.90 4.55 -5.89
C SER A 49 -11.74 6.07 -5.92
N PHE A 50 -10.51 6.58 -5.82
CA PHE A 50 -10.26 8.03 -5.90
C PHE A 50 -10.62 8.60 -7.28
N TYR A 51 -10.17 7.95 -8.36
CA TYR A 51 -10.51 8.39 -9.73
C TYR A 51 -11.99 8.22 -10.04
N LEU A 52 -12.63 7.13 -9.59
CA LEU A 52 -14.07 6.93 -9.74
C LEU A 52 -14.88 8.00 -9.00
N LEU A 53 -14.42 8.46 -7.83
CA LEU A 53 -15.09 9.52 -7.09
C LEU A 53 -15.02 10.86 -7.83
N LEU A 54 -13.86 11.19 -8.42
CA LEU A 54 -13.71 12.40 -9.23
C LEU A 54 -14.58 12.35 -10.50
N LEU A 55 -14.60 11.21 -11.19
CA LEU A 55 -15.41 11.01 -12.38
C LEU A 55 -16.91 11.05 -12.07
N SER A 56 -17.35 10.43 -10.97
CA SER A 56 -18.77 10.44 -10.57
C SER A 56 -19.22 11.85 -10.22
N GLY A 57 -18.39 12.63 -9.51
CA GLY A 57 -18.66 14.04 -9.22
C GLY A 57 -18.80 14.87 -10.50
N GLY A 58 -17.92 14.65 -11.48
CA GLY A 58 -18.01 15.31 -12.79
C GLY A 58 -19.28 14.94 -13.57
N MET A 59 -19.65 13.65 -13.58
CA MET A 59 -20.87 13.17 -14.25
C MET A 59 -22.14 13.72 -13.59
N LEU A 60 -22.20 13.75 -12.26
CA LEU A 60 -23.30 14.31 -11.48
C LEU A 60 -23.48 15.82 -11.71
N TRP A 61 -22.38 16.50 -12.02
CA TRP A 61 -22.39 17.91 -12.37
C TRP A 61 -22.91 18.13 -13.80
N LEU A 62 -22.47 17.31 -14.77
CA LEU A 62 -22.91 17.40 -16.17
C LEU A 62 -24.38 16.99 -16.38
N TRP A 63 -24.83 15.93 -15.71
CA TRP A 63 -26.18 15.35 -15.90
C TRP A 63 -26.97 15.31 -14.59
N PRO A 64 -27.65 16.43 -14.25
CA PRO A 64 -28.40 16.55 -12.99
C PRO A 64 -29.56 15.53 -12.88
N GLU A 65 -30.11 15.10 -14.01
CA GLU A 65 -31.14 14.05 -14.13
C GLU A 65 -30.74 12.76 -13.40
N THR A 66 -29.45 12.41 -13.43
CA THR A 66 -28.94 11.13 -12.89
C THR A 66 -28.62 11.16 -11.39
N ARG A 67 -28.83 12.30 -10.72
CA ARG A 67 -28.44 12.50 -9.31
C ARG A 67 -29.08 11.51 -8.33
N HIS A 68 -30.32 11.11 -8.59
CA HIS A 68 -31.05 10.17 -7.74
C HIS A 68 -30.36 8.80 -7.62
N LEU A 69 -29.66 8.35 -8.67
CA LEU A 69 -28.85 7.12 -8.65
C LEU A 69 -27.35 7.38 -8.46
N GLY A 70 -26.85 8.51 -8.98
CA GLY A 70 -25.42 8.82 -8.92
C GLY A 70 -24.93 9.21 -7.52
N ILE A 71 -25.76 9.90 -6.71
CA ILE A 71 -25.41 10.27 -5.33
C ILE A 71 -25.15 9.02 -4.46
N PRO A 72 -26.06 8.03 -4.36
CA PRO A 72 -25.80 6.84 -3.55
C PRO A 72 -24.58 6.05 -4.05
N LEU A 73 -24.36 5.99 -5.37
CA LEU A 73 -23.17 5.36 -5.93
C LEU A 73 -21.88 6.09 -5.51
N ALA A 74 -21.87 7.42 -5.58
CA ALA A 74 -20.73 8.24 -5.15
C ALA A 74 -20.43 8.06 -3.65
N ILE A 75 -21.47 7.94 -2.81
CA ILE A 75 -21.31 7.65 -1.37
C ILE A 75 -20.64 6.28 -1.17
N LEU A 76 -21.05 5.25 -1.89
CA LEU A 76 -20.41 3.92 -1.80
C LEU A 76 -18.93 3.98 -2.23
N ILE A 77 -18.62 4.72 -3.29
CA ILE A 77 -17.23 4.92 -3.73
C ILE A 77 -16.42 5.66 -2.65
N LEU A 78 -17.01 6.66 -2.00
CA LEU A 78 -16.36 7.39 -0.92
C LEU A 78 -16.07 6.49 0.30
N ILE A 79 -17.03 5.65 0.70
CA ILE A 79 -16.87 4.72 1.81
C ILE A 79 -15.75 3.72 1.51
N THR A 80 -15.74 3.15 0.29
CA THR A 80 -14.67 2.20 -0.11
C THR A 80 -13.30 2.86 -0.16
N LEU A 81 -13.21 4.11 -0.60
CA LEU A 81 -11.98 4.90 -0.56
C LEU A 81 -11.49 5.10 0.89
N LEU A 82 -12.39 5.49 1.79
CA LEU A 82 -12.08 5.73 3.19
C LEU A 82 -11.60 4.46 3.89
N MET A 83 -12.33 3.35 3.71
CA MET A 83 -11.96 2.05 4.27
C MET A 83 -10.60 1.59 3.74
N SER A 84 -10.38 1.67 2.42
CA SER A 84 -9.10 1.31 1.81
C SER A 84 -7.95 2.18 2.34
N HIS A 85 -8.21 3.45 2.63
CA HIS A 85 -7.22 4.34 3.20
C HIS A 85 -6.87 3.97 4.66
N LEU A 86 -7.86 3.66 5.50
CA LEU A 86 -7.63 3.26 6.89
C LEU A 86 -6.95 1.89 6.98
N MET A 87 -7.29 0.97 6.08
CA MET A 87 -6.69 -0.37 6.01
C MET A 87 -5.27 -0.39 5.42
N ASP A 88 -4.76 0.73 4.90
CA ASP A 88 -3.40 0.86 4.37
C ASP A 88 -2.36 0.93 5.50
N GLN A 89 -2.31 -0.14 6.30
CA GLN A 89 -1.36 -0.35 7.38
C GLN A 89 -0.15 -1.13 6.86
N LEU A 90 1.03 -0.84 7.42
CA LEU A 90 2.24 -1.60 7.13
C LEU A 90 2.13 -2.99 7.74
N LYS A 91 2.41 -4.02 6.94
CA LYS A 91 2.49 -5.40 7.42
C LYS A 91 3.94 -5.84 7.47
N VAL A 92 4.27 -6.67 8.47
CA VAL A 92 5.54 -7.37 8.51
C VAL A 92 5.56 -8.36 7.35
N ILE A 93 6.61 -8.31 6.53
CA ILE A 93 6.85 -9.28 5.47
C ILE A 93 8.09 -10.08 5.89
N GLU A 94 7.98 -11.40 5.85
CA GLU A 94 9.12 -12.28 6.10
C GLU A 94 10.24 -11.98 5.11
N ARG A 95 11.47 -11.88 5.62
CA ARG A 95 12.66 -11.73 4.78
C ARG A 95 12.66 -12.92 3.82
N PRO A 96 12.61 -12.71 2.48
CA PRO A 96 12.68 -13.82 1.54
C PRO A 96 13.97 -14.60 1.82
N PRO A 97 13.95 -15.94 1.72
CA PRO A 97 15.14 -16.74 1.96
C PRO A 97 16.29 -16.17 1.12
N ARG A 98 17.45 -15.95 1.75
CA ARG A 98 18.68 -15.65 1.01
C ARG A 98 18.78 -16.69 -0.09
N LYS A 99 18.99 -16.25 -1.33
CA LYS A 99 19.41 -17.15 -2.40
C LYS A 99 20.66 -17.83 -1.87
N ASP A 100 20.55 -19.11 -1.54
CA ASP A 100 21.68 -19.89 -1.05
C ASP A 100 22.63 -19.96 -2.24
N ASP A 101 23.76 -19.26 -2.15
CA ASP A 101 24.87 -19.33 -3.10
C ASP A 101 25.60 -20.68 -2.90
N GLY A 102 24.85 -21.78 -2.87
CA GLY A 102 25.35 -23.15 -2.67
C GLY A 102 26.34 -23.57 -3.75
N GLU A 103 26.34 -22.89 -4.90
CA GLU A 103 27.28 -23.09 -6.00
C GLU A 103 28.72 -22.67 -5.64
N GLN A 104 28.93 -21.70 -4.72
CA GLN A 104 30.27 -21.30 -4.30
C GLN A 104 30.88 -22.23 -3.22
N ARG A 105 30.05 -22.93 -2.43
CA ARG A 105 30.55 -23.84 -1.38
C ARG A 105 31.11 -25.16 -1.92
N GLN A 106 30.74 -25.55 -3.13
CA GLN A 106 31.27 -26.78 -3.76
C GLN A 106 32.64 -26.60 -4.40
N LYS A 107 33.12 -25.37 -4.61
CA LYS A 107 34.43 -25.12 -5.23
C LYS A 107 35.63 -25.35 -4.29
N TYR A 108 35.38 -25.47 -2.99
CA TYR A 108 36.40 -25.64 -1.95
C TYR A 108 36.23 -26.92 -1.11
N ARG A 109 35.39 -27.87 -1.53
CA ARG A 109 35.22 -29.17 -0.87
C ARG A 109 35.85 -30.29 -1.69
#